data_AF-A0A2S7I8M8-F1
#
_entry.id   AF-A0A2S7I8M8-F1
#
_cell.length_a   1.000
_cell.length_b   1.000
_cell.length_c   1.000
_cell.angle_alpha   90.00
_cell.angle_beta   90.00
_cell.angle_gamma   90.00
#
_symmetry.space_group_name_H-M   'P 1'
#
loop_
_entity.id
_entity.type
_entity.pdbx_description
1 polymer ?
#
loop_
_entity_poly.entity_id
_entity_poly.type
_entity_poly.pdbx_seq_one_letter_code
_entity_poly.pdbx_strand_id
1 'polypeptide(L)'
;MSKNVYTFGFLIFIATMLVFFGVYFFGYNTNYFNTSMLLNAFLMPALYTLGAYFSVTTYKKEVKEIGFRDAFGRAFKPMFIGGFLSMFSIFAFLNYVDTDAKDLLNHQYVERQKTELDNEYKKAKQILAKKEDKEELDKKYQERLQSFAPELVKDKDMFTFRNFTYFFAAVLVFYTILSTFFGTFFRNKTLE
;
A
#
# COMPACT_ATOMS: atom_id res chain seq x y z
N MET A 1 -29.24 13.42 -11.86
CA MET A 1 -28.67 12.06 -11.77
C MET A 1 -27.54 12.13 -10.78
N SER A 2 -27.64 11.44 -9.63
CA SER A 2 -26.51 11.35 -8.68
C SER A 2 -25.26 10.96 -9.43
N LYS A 3 -24.19 11.77 -9.39
CA LYS A 3 -22.93 11.36 -10.05
C LYS A 3 -22.60 9.95 -9.61
N ASN A 4 -22.37 9.09 -10.60
CA ASN A 4 -22.27 7.66 -10.39
C ASN A 4 -21.05 7.37 -9.49
N VAL A 5 -21.26 6.63 -8.40
CA VAL A 5 -20.20 6.24 -7.45
C VAL A 5 -19.06 5.48 -8.16
N TYR A 6 -19.41 4.74 -9.21
CA TYR A 6 -18.46 4.01 -10.05
C TYR A 6 -17.53 4.93 -10.85
N THR A 7 -18.00 6.13 -11.23
CA THR A 7 -17.17 7.12 -11.93
C THR A 7 -16.01 7.58 -11.05
N PHE A 8 -16.26 7.86 -9.76
CA PHE A 8 -15.18 8.22 -8.83
C PHE A 8 -14.20 7.07 -8.62
N GLY A 9 -14.69 5.83 -8.57
CA GLY A 9 -13.82 4.65 -8.51
C GLY A 9 -12.91 4.53 -9.73
N PHE A 10 -13.47 4.75 -10.92
CA PHE A 10 -12.69 4.72 -12.17
C PHE A 10 -11.69 5.87 -12.27
N LEU A 11 -12.02 7.07 -11.77
CA LEU A 11 -11.07 8.19 -11.68
C LEU A 11 -9.92 7.89 -10.71
N ILE A 12 -10.21 7.29 -9.56
CA ILE A 12 -9.17 6.82 -8.62
C ILE A 12 -8.28 5.78 -9.31
N PHE A 13 -8.86 4.84 -10.05
CA PHE A 13 -8.11 3.86 -10.83
C PHE A 13 -7.16 4.54 -11.83
N ILE A 14 -7.67 5.42 -12.70
CA ILE A 14 -6.83 6.14 -13.68
C ILE A 14 -5.72 6.91 -12.98
N ALA A 15 -6.03 7.68 -11.94
CA ALA A 15 -5.03 8.46 -11.21
C ALA A 15 -3.97 7.56 -10.56
N THR A 16 -4.36 6.42 -10.00
CA THR A 16 -3.42 5.44 -9.43
C THR A 16 -2.53 4.86 -10.51
N MET A 17 -3.08 4.49 -11.67
CA MET A 17 -2.30 3.96 -12.79
C MET A 17 -1.35 5.00 -13.37
N LEU A 18 -1.74 6.27 -13.45
CA LEU A 18 -0.85 7.35 -13.86
C LEU A 18 0.32 7.53 -12.89
N VAL A 19 0.07 7.43 -11.58
CA VAL A 19 1.16 7.45 -10.60
C VAL A 19 2.06 6.23 -10.77
N PHE A 20 1.49 5.03 -10.87
CA PHE A 20 2.25 3.80 -11.08
C PHE A 20 3.14 3.90 -12.32
N PHE A 21 2.57 4.24 -13.48
CA PHE A 21 3.32 4.35 -14.72
C PHE A 21 4.29 5.54 -14.70
N GLY A 22 3.96 6.64 -14.04
CA GLY A 22 4.91 7.74 -13.83
C GLY A 22 6.15 7.26 -13.07
N VAL A 23 5.97 6.52 -11.98
CA VAL A 23 7.09 5.98 -11.20
C VAL A 23 7.83 4.89 -11.97
N TYR A 24 7.10 4.05 -12.72
CA TYR A 24 7.68 3.03 -13.58
C TYR A 24 8.53 3.65 -14.70
N PHE A 25 8.06 4.65 -15.43
CA PHE A 25 8.85 5.21 -16.55
C PHE A 25 9.95 6.18 -16.10
N PHE A 26 9.72 6.96 -15.03
CA PHE A 26 10.68 8.00 -14.61
C PHE A 26 11.52 7.60 -13.39
N GLY A 27 11.12 6.56 -12.66
CA GLY A 27 11.72 6.12 -11.40
C GLY A 27 12.34 4.72 -11.43
N TYR A 28 12.37 4.04 -12.59
CA TYR A 28 13.01 2.73 -12.76
C TYR A 28 14.53 2.83 -12.66
N ASN A 29 15.02 2.85 -11.42
CA ASN A 29 16.42 2.95 -11.07
C ASN A 29 16.71 2.18 -9.77
N THR A 30 17.90 2.36 -9.20
CA THR A 30 18.35 1.69 -7.96
C THR A 30 17.48 2.00 -6.73
N ASN A 31 16.68 3.06 -6.76
CA ASN A 31 15.76 3.45 -5.69
C ASN A 31 14.29 3.15 -6.02
N TYR A 32 14.00 2.38 -7.07
CA TYR A 32 12.63 2.13 -7.55
C TYR A 32 11.70 1.61 -6.45
N PHE A 33 12.16 0.63 -5.67
CA PHE A 33 11.43 0.09 -4.51
C PHE A 33 11.16 1.16 -3.43
N ASN A 34 12.19 1.94 -3.07
CA ASN A 34 12.06 2.96 -2.03
C ASN A 34 11.10 4.08 -2.43
N THR A 35 11.19 4.56 -3.67
CA THR A 35 10.30 5.56 -4.24
C THR A 35 8.85 5.04 -4.25
N SER A 36 8.65 3.80 -4.73
CA SER A 36 7.34 3.16 -4.76
C SER A 36 6.74 3.03 -3.36
N MET A 37 7.55 2.64 -2.37
CA MET A 37 7.11 2.53 -0.97
C MET A 37 6.68 3.89 -0.40
N LEU A 38 7.48 4.95 -0.61
CA LEU A 38 7.15 6.29 -0.11
C LEU A 38 5.84 6.83 -0.72
N LEU A 39 5.64 6.64 -2.02
CA LEU A 39 4.41 7.09 -2.67
C LEU A 39 3.19 6.29 -2.20
N ASN A 40 3.34 4.99 -1.96
CA ASN A 40 2.29 4.18 -1.35
C ASN A 40 2.00 4.61 0.11
N ALA A 41 3.00 5.07 0.86
CA ALA A 41 2.82 5.49 2.25
C ALA A 41 2.18 6.89 2.39
N PHE A 42 2.44 7.82 1.45
CA PHE A 42 2.01 9.22 1.59
C PHE A 42 1.06 9.68 0.48
N LEU A 43 1.37 9.40 -0.78
CA LEU A 43 0.57 9.89 -1.91
C LEU A 43 -0.72 9.08 -2.09
N MET A 44 -0.66 7.75 -1.99
CA MET A 44 -1.85 6.91 -2.18
C MET A 44 -2.94 7.17 -1.14
N PRO A 45 -2.65 7.25 0.18
CA PRO A 45 -3.67 7.62 1.16
C PRO A 45 -4.33 8.96 0.85
N ALA A 46 -3.56 9.98 0.45
CA ALA A 46 -4.09 11.29 0.08
C ALA A 46 -5.00 11.20 -1.16
N LEU A 47 -4.54 10.53 -2.23
CA LEU A 47 -5.29 10.35 -3.48
C LEU A 47 -6.64 9.67 -3.23
N TYR A 48 -6.65 8.57 -2.48
CA TYR A 48 -7.86 7.80 -2.20
C TYR A 48 -8.81 8.58 -1.27
N THR A 49 -8.28 9.29 -0.29
CA THR A 49 -9.06 10.16 0.60
C THR A 49 -9.72 11.30 -0.18
N LEU A 50 -9.01 11.95 -1.10
CA LEU A 50 -9.57 13.00 -1.95
C LEU A 50 -10.66 12.45 -2.88
N GLY A 51 -10.44 11.28 -3.49
CA GLY A 51 -11.45 10.62 -4.31
C GLY A 51 -12.72 10.30 -3.52
N ALA A 52 -12.58 9.76 -2.30
CA ALA A 52 -13.69 9.52 -1.39
C ALA A 52 -14.40 10.83 -0.99
N TYR A 53 -13.64 11.88 -0.66
CA TYR A 53 -14.17 13.20 -0.31
C TYR A 53 -15.04 13.78 -1.44
N PHE A 54 -14.55 13.78 -2.67
CA PHE A 54 -15.32 14.29 -3.81
C PHE A 54 -16.57 13.45 -4.09
N SER A 55 -16.48 12.12 -3.94
CA SER A 55 -17.64 11.23 -4.08
C SER A 55 -18.74 11.55 -3.04
N VAL A 56 -18.37 11.65 -1.76
CA VAL A 56 -19.30 11.93 -0.66
C VAL A 56 -19.89 13.34 -0.78
N THR A 57 -19.05 14.36 -1.00
CA THR A 57 -19.50 15.76 -1.04
C THR A 57 -20.34 16.07 -2.26
N THR A 58 -20.04 15.49 -3.43
CA THR A 58 -20.87 15.62 -4.61
C THR A 58 -22.25 15.02 -4.37
N TYR A 59 -22.29 13.81 -3.81
CA TYR A 59 -23.57 13.17 -3.47
C TYR A 59 -24.37 13.99 -2.45
N LYS A 60 -23.71 14.51 -1.40
CA LYS A 60 -24.34 15.36 -0.40
C LYS A 60 -24.95 16.63 -1.00
N LYS A 61 -24.28 17.27 -1.95
CA LYS A 61 -24.80 18.47 -2.63
C LYS A 61 -26.09 18.18 -3.41
N GLU A 62 -26.23 16.97 -3.95
CA GLU A 62 -27.39 16.57 -4.72
C GLU A 62 -28.59 16.17 -3.86
N VAL A 63 -28.36 15.35 -2.82
CA VAL A 63 -29.44 14.79 -1.99
C VAL A 63 -29.74 15.66 -0.75
N LYS A 64 -28.86 16.62 -0.44
CA LYS A 64 -28.87 17.56 0.70
C LYS A 64 -28.70 16.91 2.08
N GLU A 65 -29.37 15.81 2.31
CA GLU A 65 -29.32 15.05 3.56
C GLU A 65 -28.79 13.64 3.30
N ILE A 66 -27.77 13.25 4.05
CA ILE A 66 -27.14 11.93 3.93
C ILE A 66 -26.96 11.31 5.31
N GLY A 67 -27.29 10.03 5.44
CA GLY A 67 -27.04 9.25 6.64
C GLY A 67 -25.62 8.69 6.69
N PHE A 68 -25.29 8.00 7.79
CA PHE A 68 -24.00 7.31 7.94
C PHE A 68 -23.75 6.32 6.80
N ARG A 69 -24.76 5.48 6.47
CA ARG A 69 -24.64 4.44 5.44
C ARG A 69 -24.36 5.02 4.06
N ASP A 70 -24.95 6.17 3.75
CA ASP A 70 -24.73 6.87 2.49
C ASP A 70 -23.30 7.40 2.40
N ALA A 71 -22.85 8.13 3.42
CA ALA A 71 -21.50 8.68 3.47
C ALA A 71 -20.44 7.57 3.48
N PHE A 72 -20.65 6.51 4.28
CA PHE A 72 -19.79 5.33 4.30
C PHE A 72 -19.73 4.68 2.92
N GLY A 73 -20.87 4.37 2.30
CA GLY A 73 -20.91 3.68 1.01
C GLY A 73 -20.33 4.53 -0.12
N ARG A 74 -20.53 5.85 -0.09
CA ARG A 74 -19.97 6.81 -1.06
C ARG A 74 -18.47 7.02 -0.89
N ALA A 75 -17.91 6.75 0.29
CA ALA A 75 -16.45 6.72 0.49
C ALA A 75 -15.87 5.33 0.12
N PHE A 76 -16.48 4.26 0.61
CA PHE A 76 -15.95 2.90 0.48
C PHE A 76 -15.95 2.40 -0.96
N LYS A 77 -17.08 2.50 -1.68
CA LYS A 77 -17.23 1.92 -3.02
C LYS A 77 -16.21 2.47 -4.03
N PRO A 78 -15.97 3.80 -4.13
CA PRO A 78 -14.94 4.31 -5.02
C PRO A 78 -13.54 3.82 -4.67
N MET A 79 -13.17 3.84 -3.38
CA MET A 79 -11.85 3.37 -2.94
C MET A 79 -11.67 1.88 -3.22
N PHE A 80 -12.69 1.06 -2.94
CA PHE A 80 -12.68 -0.37 -3.24
C PHE A 80 -12.46 -0.63 -4.73
N ILE A 81 -13.23 0.02 -5.60
CA ILE A 81 -13.19 -0.23 -7.04
C ILE A 81 -11.89 0.30 -7.64
N GLY A 82 -11.51 1.53 -7.29
CA GLY A 82 -10.25 2.12 -7.72
C GLY A 82 -9.05 1.29 -7.25
N GLY A 83 -9.04 0.89 -5.97
CA GLY A 83 -7.99 0.09 -5.36
C GLY A 83 -7.88 -1.30 -5.95
N PHE A 84 -8.99 -2.02 -6.06
CA PHE A 84 -9.02 -3.36 -6.63
C PHE A 84 -8.55 -3.37 -8.09
N LEU A 85 -9.09 -2.49 -8.94
CA LEU A 85 -8.68 -2.41 -10.33
C LEU A 85 -7.20 -2.06 -10.47
N SER A 86 -6.71 -1.10 -9.68
CA SER A 86 -5.30 -0.68 -9.73
C SER A 86 -4.38 -1.80 -9.28
N MET A 87 -4.64 -2.39 -8.12
CA MET A 87 -3.80 -3.44 -7.57
C MET A 87 -3.78 -4.68 -8.47
N PHE A 88 -4.94 -5.08 -9.00
CA PHE A 88 -5.00 -6.20 -9.93
C PHE A 88 -4.26 -5.91 -11.23
N SER A 89 -4.39 -4.70 -11.78
CA SER A 89 -3.68 -4.30 -13.00
C SER A 89 -2.17 -4.25 -12.80
N ILE A 90 -1.69 -3.70 -11.68
CA ILE A 90 -0.27 -3.66 -11.32
C ILE A 90 0.26 -5.08 -11.10
N PHE A 91 -0.50 -5.92 -10.39
CA PHE A 91 -0.14 -7.32 -10.18
C PHE A 91 -0.01 -8.07 -11.52
N ALA A 92 -0.99 -7.90 -12.42
CA ALA A 92 -0.96 -8.53 -13.73
C ALA A 92 0.19 -8.00 -14.60
N PHE A 93 0.44 -6.70 -14.58
CA PHE A 93 1.55 -6.07 -15.31
C PHE A 93 2.90 -6.65 -14.87
N LEU A 94 3.18 -6.67 -13.57
CA LEU A 94 4.47 -7.16 -13.05
C LEU A 94 4.64 -8.68 -13.20
N ASN A 95 3.56 -9.46 -13.21
CA ASN A 95 3.66 -10.91 -13.35
C ASN A 95 3.63 -11.42 -14.80
N TYR A 96 3.03 -10.68 -15.73
CA TYR A 96 2.79 -11.18 -17.09
C TYR A 96 3.26 -10.26 -18.22
N VAL A 97 3.53 -8.98 -17.94
CA VAL A 97 3.94 -8.00 -18.96
C VAL A 97 5.41 -7.64 -18.82
N ASP A 98 5.84 -7.26 -17.61
CA ASP A 98 7.23 -6.89 -17.33
C ASP A 98 7.73 -7.60 -16.07
N THR A 99 8.23 -8.81 -16.27
CA THR A 99 8.82 -9.63 -15.21
C THR A 99 10.17 -9.11 -14.75
N ASP A 100 10.90 -8.37 -15.58
CA ASP A 100 12.20 -7.79 -15.21
C ASP A 100 12.01 -6.71 -14.14
N ALA A 101 10.95 -5.91 -14.25
CA ALA A 101 10.58 -4.94 -13.23
C ALA A 101 10.19 -5.60 -11.90
N LYS A 102 9.52 -6.75 -11.97
CA LYS A 102 9.22 -7.57 -10.79
C LYS A 102 10.51 -8.08 -10.13
N ASP A 103 11.45 -8.59 -10.92
CA ASP A 103 12.71 -9.12 -10.43
C ASP A 103 13.58 -8.02 -9.81
N LEU A 104 13.61 -6.83 -10.42
CA LEU A 104 14.28 -5.65 -9.84
C LEU A 104 13.68 -5.28 -8.47
N LEU A 105 12.35 -5.24 -8.36
CA LEU A 105 11.67 -4.93 -7.10
C LEU A 105 11.96 -5.98 -6.02
N ASN A 106 11.91 -7.26 -6.37
CA ASN A 106 12.26 -8.36 -5.47
C ASN A 106 13.72 -8.27 -5.01
N HIS A 107 14.65 -8.00 -5.92
CA HIS A 107 16.07 -7.81 -5.59
C HIS A 107 16.26 -6.65 -4.62
N GLN A 108 15.72 -5.47 -4.94
CA GLN A 108 15.85 -4.27 -4.11
C GLN A 108 15.20 -4.45 -2.73
N TYR A 109 14.09 -5.18 -2.65
CA TYR A 109 13.44 -5.52 -1.38
C TYR A 109 14.35 -6.36 -0.47
N VAL A 110 15.00 -7.39 -1.04
CA VAL A 110 15.90 -8.29 -0.31
C VAL A 110 17.17 -7.55 0.10
N GLU A 111 17.77 -6.78 -0.80
CA GLU A 111 18.97 -5.98 -0.53
C GLU A 111 18.71 -4.99 0.62
N ARG A 112 17.60 -4.26 0.54
CA ARG A 112 17.20 -3.34 1.61
C ARG A 112 17.03 -4.05 2.95
N GLN A 113 16.32 -5.19 2.99
CA GLN A 113 16.15 -5.93 4.23
C GLN A 113 17.48 -6.38 4.84
N LYS A 114 18.43 -6.79 4.00
CA LYS A 114 19.77 -7.14 4.46
C LYS A 114 20.50 -5.91 5.03
N THR A 115 20.45 -4.78 4.33
CA THR A 115 21.03 -3.52 4.81
C THR A 115 20.42 -3.07 6.15
N GLU A 116 19.10 -3.16 6.30
CA GLU A 116 18.44 -2.83 7.57
C GLU A 116 18.84 -3.79 8.69
N LEU A 117 18.93 -5.10 8.42
CA LEU A 117 19.42 -6.08 9.39
C LEU A 117 20.85 -5.75 9.86
N ASP A 118 21.75 -5.42 8.94
CA ASP A 118 23.13 -5.05 9.24
C ASP A 118 23.19 -3.77 10.09
N ASN A 119 22.32 -2.79 9.79
CA ASN A 119 22.23 -1.54 10.51
C ASN A 119 21.68 -1.73 11.93
N GLU A 120 20.61 -2.50 12.09
CA GLU A 120 20.03 -2.87 13.38
C GLU A 120 21.05 -3.61 14.24
N TYR A 121 21.75 -4.59 13.66
CA TYR A 121 22.81 -5.34 14.32
C TYR A 121 23.94 -4.44 14.82
N LYS A 122 24.48 -3.56 13.96
CA LYS A 122 25.57 -2.64 14.33
C LYS A 122 25.15 -1.69 15.46
N LYS A 123 23.93 -1.13 15.38
CA LYS A 123 23.39 -0.24 16.42
C LYS A 123 23.19 -0.99 17.73
N ALA A 124 22.57 -2.18 17.70
CA ALA A 124 22.34 -3.00 18.88
C ALA A 124 23.66 -3.41 19.55
N LYS A 125 24.67 -3.81 18.77
CA LYS A 125 25.97 -4.23 19.31
C LYS A 125 26.73 -3.10 20.03
N GLN A 126 26.51 -1.85 19.62
CA GLN A 126 27.11 -0.66 20.26
C GLN A 126 26.50 -0.34 21.62
N ILE A 127 25.20 -0.58 21.81
CA ILE A 127 24.48 -0.21 23.04
C ILE A 127 24.50 -1.32 24.11
N LEU A 128 24.77 -2.57 23.73
CA LEU A 128 24.84 -3.68 24.67
C LEU A 128 26.11 -3.58 25.52
N ALA A 129 25.95 -3.68 26.84
CA ALA A 129 27.06 -3.63 27.78
C ALA A 129 27.63 -5.03 28.07
N LYS A 130 26.77 -6.03 28.24
CA LYS A 130 27.16 -7.40 28.61
C LYS A 130 27.70 -8.17 27.41
N LYS A 131 28.69 -9.02 27.69
CA LYS A 131 29.29 -9.91 26.69
C LYS A 131 28.30 -10.98 26.21
N GLU A 132 27.53 -11.55 27.12
CA GLU A 132 26.50 -12.56 26.86
C GLU A 132 25.45 -12.05 25.87
N ASP A 133 24.92 -10.83 26.08
CA ASP A 133 23.94 -10.22 25.19
C ASP A 133 24.51 -9.98 23.77
N LYS A 134 25.81 -9.64 23.66
CA LYS A 134 26.49 -9.48 22.38
C LYS A 134 26.66 -10.81 21.65
N GLU A 135 26.99 -11.87 22.38
CA GLU A 135 27.10 -13.23 21.83
C GLU A 135 25.74 -13.76 21.35
N GLU A 136 24.67 -13.51 22.11
CA GLU A 136 23.30 -13.84 21.69
C GLU A 136 22.88 -13.04 20.44
N LEU A 137 23.18 -11.74 20.41
CA LEU A 137 22.93 -10.89 19.25
C LEU A 137 23.69 -11.38 18.00
N ASP A 138 24.98 -11.73 18.15
CA ASP A 138 25.80 -12.28 17.07
C ASP A 138 25.20 -13.57 16.53
N LYS A 139 24.74 -14.47 17.41
CA LYS A 139 24.06 -15.72 17.01
C LYS A 139 22.77 -15.44 16.23
N LYS A 140 21.89 -14.59 16.75
CA LYS A 140 20.62 -14.21 16.07
C LYS A 140 20.86 -13.54 14.73
N TYR A 141 21.88 -12.70 14.63
CA TYR A 141 22.26 -12.05 13.37
C TYR A 141 22.74 -13.07 12.33
N GLN A 142 23.59 -14.03 12.71
CA GLN A 142 24.02 -15.09 11.80
C GLN A 142 22.86 -15.99 11.37
N GLU A 143 21.96 -16.37 12.28
CA GLU A 143 20.73 -17.13 11.95
C GLU A 143 19.85 -16.35 10.95
N ARG A 144 19.67 -15.04 11.15
CA ARG A 144 18.90 -14.18 10.23
C ARG A 144 19.58 -14.01 8.88
N LEU A 145 20.90 -13.85 8.85
CA LEU A 145 21.69 -13.73 7.62
C LEU A 145 21.52 -14.94 6.70
N GLN A 146 21.42 -16.14 7.27
CA GLN A 146 21.17 -17.36 6.50
C GLN A 146 19.88 -17.27 5.68
N SER A 147 18.85 -16.57 6.17
CA SER A 147 17.59 -16.35 5.41
C SER A 147 17.75 -15.49 4.13
N PHE A 148 18.93 -14.91 3.91
CA PHE A 148 19.29 -14.16 2.70
C PHE A 148 20.22 -14.96 1.76
N ALA A 149 20.45 -16.24 2.03
CA ALA A 149 21.18 -17.11 1.11
C ALA A 149 20.49 -17.14 -0.27
N PRO A 150 21.25 -17.16 -1.39
CA PRO A 150 20.69 -17.08 -2.74
C PRO A 150 19.59 -18.11 -3.02
N GLU A 151 19.71 -19.33 -2.48
CA GLU A 151 18.66 -20.35 -2.58
C GLU A 151 17.35 -19.96 -1.90
N LEU A 152 17.40 -19.35 -0.70
CA LEU A 152 16.23 -18.97 0.08
C LEU A 152 15.62 -17.64 -0.38
N VAL A 153 16.40 -16.82 -1.08
CA VAL A 153 15.96 -15.54 -1.66
C VAL A 153 15.12 -15.75 -2.91
N LYS A 154 15.37 -16.81 -3.68
CA LYS A 154 14.56 -17.16 -4.86
C LYS A 154 13.09 -17.39 -4.52
N ASP A 155 12.79 -17.84 -3.30
CA ASP A 155 11.43 -18.05 -2.80
C ASP A 155 10.78 -16.78 -2.23
N LYS A 156 11.52 -15.66 -2.12
CA LYS A 156 11.02 -14.37 -1.61
C LYS A 156 10.39 -13.50 -2.72
N ASP A 157 9.46 -14.07 -3.49
CA ASP A 157 8.67 -13.27 -4.44
C ASP A 157 7.58 -12.47 -3.70
N MET A 158 7.70 -11.15 -3.70
CA MET A 158 6.72 -10.27 -3.06
C MET A 158 5.41 -10.16 -3.87
N PHE A 159 5.42 -10.51 -5.16
CA PHE A 159 4.29 -10.41 -6.07
C PHE A 159 3.59 -11.75 -6.33
N THR A 160 3.58 -12.65 -5.34
CA THR A 160 2.74 -13.84 -5.37
C THR A 160 1.27 -13.51 -5.13
N PHE A 161 0.35 -14.36 -5.62
CA PHE A 161 -1.08 -14.20 -5.36
C PHE A 161 -1.41 -14.20 -3.86
N ARG A 162 -0.68 -14.98 -3.06
CA ARG A 162 -0.83 -15.00 -1.59
C ARG A 162 -0.47 -13.65 -0.96
N ASN A 163 0.66 -13.07 -1.35
CA ASN A 163 1.07 -11.77 -0.80
C ASN A 163 0.15 -10.66 -1.30
N PHE A 164 -0.33 -10.74 -2.54
CA PHE A 164 -1.35 -9.86 -3.08
C PHE A 164 -2.63 -9.88 -2.24
N THR A 165 -3.17 -11.05 -1.89
CA THR A 165 -4.40 -11.13 -1.10
C THR A 165 -4.22 -10.59 0.32
N TYR A 166 -3.08 -10.84 0.96
CA TYR A 166 -2.76 -10.26 2.27
C TYR A 166 -2.64 -8.74 2.22
N PHE A 167 -1.92 -8.20 1.24
CA PHE A 167 -1.78 -6.77 1.08
C PHE A 167 -3.13 -6.10 0.75
N PHE A 168 -3.93 -6.72 -0.14
CA PHE A 168 -5.27 -6.24 -0.46
C PHE A 168 -6.18 -6.24 0.77
N ALA A 169 -6.13 -7.29 1.60
CA ALA A 169 -6.88 -7.34 2.85
C ALA A 169 -6.51 -6.18 3.79
N ALA A 170 -5.22 -5.87 3.94
CA ALA A 170 -4.76 -4.72 4.73
C ALA A 170 -5.29 -3.38 4.17
N VAL A 171 -5.29 -3.23 2.84
CA VAL A 171 -5.85 -2.06 2.15
C VAL A 171 -7.37 -1.95 2.37
N LEU A 172 -8.11 -3.07 2.38
CA LEU A 172 -9.55 -3.08 2.68
C LEU A 172 -9.87 -2.64 4.11
N VAL A 173 -9.04 -3.04 5.08
CA VAL A 173 -9.16 -2.55 6.47
C VAL A 173 -8.98 -1.03 6.49
N PHE A 174 -7.96 -0.51 5.80
CA PHE A 174 -7.75 0.93 5.69
C PHE A 174 -8.95 1.66 5.05
N TYR A 175 -9.50 1.15 3.94
CA TYR A 175 -10.70 1.73 3.32
C TYR A 175 -11.91 1.70 4.24
N THR A 176 -12.08 0.65 5.03
CA THR A 176 -13.18 0.53 6.00
C THR A 176 -13.05 1.58 7.10
N ILE A 177 -11.84 1.76 7.64
CA ILE A 177 -11.55 2.78 8.66
C ILE A 177 -11.85 4.17 8.10
N LEU A 178 -11.26 4.54 6.96
CA LEU A 178 -11.51 5.85 6.33
C LEU A 178 -13.00 6.07 6.03
N SER A 179 -13.69 5.07 5.51
CA SER A 179 -15.12 5.17 5.20
C SER A 179 -15.97 5.36 6.47
N THR A 180 -15.53 4.81 7.60
CA THR A 180 -16.15 5.06 8.91
C THR A 180 -15.96 6.51 9.37
N PHE A 181 -14.78 7.09 9.14
CA PHE A 181 -14.54 8.52 9.36
C PHE A 181 -15.49 9.35 8.49
N PHE A 182 -15.55 9.09 7.18
CA PHE A 182 -16.48 9.79 6.29
C PHE A 182 -17.93 9.63 6.73
N GLY A 183 -18.35 8.41 7.07
CA GLY A 183 -19.68 8.11 7.60
C GLY A 183 -20.04 8.93 8.83
N THR A 184 -19.10 9.09 9.75
CA THR A 184 -19.29 9.81 11.02
C THR A 184 -19.32 11.33 10.83
N PHE A 185 -18.40 11.87 10.03
CA PHE A 185 -18.20 13.32 9.92
C PHE A 185 -19.06 13.99 8.85
N PHE A 186 -19.46 13.27 7.79
CA PHE A 186 -20.20 13.86 6.67
C PHE A 186 -21.71 13.64 6.74
N ARG A 187 -22.21 12.78 7.64
CA ARG A 187 -23.64 12.62 7.91
C ARG A 187 -24.27 13.91 8.43
N ASN A 188 -25.56 14.07 8.19
CA ASN A 188 -26.34 15.13 8.83
C ASN A 188 -26.54 14.79 10.32
N LYS A 189 -26.45 15.79 11.20
CA LYS A 189 -26.61 15.60 12.65
C LYS A 189 -28.07 15.40 13.07
N THR A 190 -29.01 15.82 12.23
CA THR A 190 -30.45 15.79 12.47
C THR A 190 -31.09 14.69 11.64
N LEU A 191 -31.13 13.49 12.22
CA LEU A 191 -32.13 12.45 11.95
C LEU A 191 -32.38 11.80 13.32
N GLU A 192 -33.08 12.54 14.19
CA GLU A 192 -33.94 11.95 15.22
C GLU A 192 -35.35 11.83 14.64
#